data_AF-A0A9E5GQG0-F1
#
_entry.id   AF-A0A9E5GQG0-F1
#
_cell.length_a   1.000
_cell.length_b   1.000
_cell.length_c   1.000
_cell.angle_alpha   90.00
_cell.angle_beta   90.00
_cell.angle_gamma   90.00
#
_symmetry.space_group_name_H-M   'P 1'
#
loop_
_entity.id
_entity.type
_entity.pdbx_description
1 polymer ?
#
loop_
_entity_poly.entity_id
_entity_poly.type
_entity_poly.pdbx_seq_one_letter_code
_entity_poly.pdbx_strand_id
1 'polypeptide(L)'
;MIYRLLQGVGAYILFLKEVFTWPERWSEYRKSFFREVELLGLSSVFLVCVISLFMGAVLTIQTAMNLDNPFIPDSYIAIAVREGIVLEFAPTIVGLILAGKIGSNITATLGNMRVTEQMDALKVMGINPASYLVLPKLAACLLFMPVLLSFSMFFGIIGGYIAALTMDMVNAEIFLSGYFMEFRSFYITYSMTKTVFFAFLIATISSFFGYHVKGGAVEVGKASTQSVVIMSFSIILFNYILTDILF
;
A
#
# COMPACT_ATOMS: atom_id res chain seq x y z
N MET A 1 18.13 16.30 -18.91
CA MET A 1 17.02 15.53 -18.31
C MET A 1 17.54 14.40 -17.41
N ILE A 2 18.38 13.49 -17.92
CA ILE A 2 18.97 12.37 -17.15
C ILE A 2 19.73 12.83 -15.89
N TYR A 3 20.52 13.90 -16.00
CA TYR A 3 21.27 14.44 -14.85
C TYR A 3 20.39 14.86 -13.67
N ARG A 4 19.23 15.48 -13.93
CA ARG A 4 18.28 15.88 -12.87
C ARG A 4 17.63 14.67 -12.20
N LEU A 5 17.39 13.62 -12.97
CA LEU A 5 16.81 12.37 -12.47
C LEU A 5 17.81 11.64 -11.55
N LEU A 6 19.09 11.56 -11.96
CA LEU A 6 20.18 11.04 -11.14
C LEU A 6 20.37 11.85 -9.85
N GLN A 7 20.30 13.18 -9.92
CA GLN A 7 20.35 14.02 -8.73
C GLN A 7 19.17 13.76 -7.78
N GLY A 8 17.96 13.61 -8.31
CA GLY A 8 16.77 13.29 -7.50
C GLY A 8 16.89 11.94 -6.78
N VAL A 9 17.34 10.91 -7.49
CA VAL A 9 17.59 9.58 -6.90
C VAL A 9 18.71 9.64 -5.87
N GLY A 10 19.80 10.35 -6.15
CA GLY A 10 20.91 10.54 -5.20
C GLY A 10 20.46 11.25 -3.93
N ALA A 11 19.66 12.32 -4.04
CA ALA A 11 19.09 13.02 -2.89
C ALA A 11 18.16 12.13 -2.07
N TYR A 12 17.35 11.29 -2.73
CA TYR A 12 16.49 10.32 -2.06
C TYR A 12 17.29 9.26 -1.28
N ILE A 13 18.38 8.73 -1.86
CA ILE A 13 19.25 7.75 -1.18
C ILE A 13 19.93 8.39 0.05
N LEU A 14 20.42 9.62 -0.08
CA LEU A 14 21.02 10.35 1.04
C LEU A 14 20.00 10.62 2.14
N PHE A 15 18.77 10.99 1.78
CA PHE A 15 17.66 11.15 2.73
C PHE A 15 17.34 9.84 3.46
N LEU A 16 17.29 8.70 2.76
CA LEU A 16 17.09 7.41 3.40
C LEU A 16 18.17 7.11 4.45
N LYS A 17 19.43 7.44 4.14
CA LYS A 17 20.53 7.27 5.10
C LYS A 17 20.30 8.11 6.36
N GLU A 18 19.77 9.33 6.24
CA GLU A 18 19.41 10.16 7.40
C GLU A 18 18.24 9.57 8.20
N VAL A 19 17.23 9.02 7.53
CA VAL A 19 16.05 8.40 8.18
C VAL A 19 16.43 7.20 9.04
N PHE A 20 17.37 6.36 8.57
CA PHE A 20 17.79 5.15 9.27
C PHE A 20 18.84 5.37 10.37
N THR A 21 19.08 6.62 10.78
CA THR A 21 19.92 6.89 11.95
C THR A 21 19.16 6.58 13.24
N TRP A 22 19.89 6.13 14.26
CA TRP A 22 19.30 5.74 15.55
C TRP A 22 18.58 6.92 16.22
N PRO A 23 17.33 6.74 16.69
CA PRO A 23 16.59 7.81 17.34
C PRO A 23 17.17 8.13 18.71
N GLU A 24 17.32 9.42 19.02
CA GLU A 24 17.94 9.92 20.25
C GLU A 24 17.08 9.69 21.51
N ARG A 25 15.75 9.58 21.37
CA ARG A 25 14.81 9.38 22.50
C ARG A 25 13.72 8.35 22.19
N TRP A 26 13.89 7.14 22.73
CA TRP A 26 12.99 6.00 22.48
C TRP A 26 11.55 6.20 23.00
N SER A 27 11.37 6.92 24.12
CA SER A 27 10.03 7.16 24.70
C SER A 27 9.13 7.97 23.75
N GLU A 28 9.65 9.05 23.17
CA GLU A 28 8.89 9.89 22.24
C GLU A 28 8.66 9.22 20.89
N TYR A 29 9.61 8.38 20.46
CA TYR A 29 9.44 7.52 19.29
C TYR A 29 8.24 6.59 19.44
N ARG A 30 8.09 5.90 20.58
CA ARG A 30 6.96 4.99 20.83
C ARG A 30 5.62 5.70 20.82
N LYS A 31 5.52 6.87 21.46
CA LYS A 31 4.29 7.69 21.45
C LYS A 31 3.90 8.09 20.03
N SER A 32 4.89 8.56 19.26
CA SER A 32 4.68 8.95 17.86
C SER A 32 4.25 7.75 17.02
N PHE A 33 4.89 6.59 17.19
CA PHE A 33 4.52 5.35 16.51
C PHE A 33 3.05 4.97 16.73
N PHE A 34 2.57 4.92 17.98
CA PHE A 34 1.17 4.57 18.25
C PHE A 34 0.18 5.56 17.65
N ARG A 35 0.51 6.85 17.63
CA ARG A 35 -0.30 7.87 16.97
C ARG A 35 -0.37 7.65 15.46
N GLU A 36 0.75 7.35 14.81
CA GLU A 36 0.77 7.07 13.37
C GLU A 36 0.04 5.77 13.02
N VAL A 37 0.11 4.77 13.90
CA VAL A 37 -0.66 3.53 13.79
C VAL A 37 -2.16 3.80 13.75
N GLU A 38 -2.67 4.61 14.67
CA GLU A 38 -4.09 4.96 14.72
C GLU A 38 -4.51 5.78 13.50
N LEU A 39 -3.74 6.81 13.17
CA LEU A 39 -4.06 7.72 12.06
C LEU A 39 -3.97 7.05 10.69
N LEU A 40 -2.90 6.28 10.42
CA LEU A 40 -2.64 5.70 9.10
C LEU A 40 -3.32 4.34 8.93
N GLY A 41 -3.25 3.49 9.96
CA GLY A 41 -3.77 2.12 9.93
C GLY A 41 -5.28 2.06 10.12
N LEU A 42 -5.76 2.39 11.33
CA LEU A 42 -7.17 2.18 11.71
C LEU A 42 -8.13 2.98 10.82
N SER A 43 -7.78 4.21 10.47
CA SER A 43 -8.63 5.03 9.59
C SER A 43 -8.83 4.40 8.20
N SER A 44 -7.92 3.52 7.77
CA SER A 44 -7.89 2.94 6.41
C SER A 44 -8.60 1.59 6.31
N VAL A 45 -8.90 0.93 7.44
CA VAL A 45 -9.54 -0.39 7.47
C VAL A 45 -10.88 -0.39 6.73
N PHE A 46 -11.78 0.53 7.09
CA PHE A 46 -13.12 0.59 6.49
C PHE A 46 -13.06 0.77 4.97
N LEU A 47 -12.20 1.69 4.50
CA LEU A 47 -12.03 1.96 3.09
C LEU A 47 -11.51 0.74 2.33
N VAL A 48 -10.54 0.02 2.89
CA VAL A 48 -9.99 -1.21 2.29
C VAL A 48 -11.05 -2.30 2.22
N CYS A 49 -11.79 -2.55 3.30
CA CYS A 49 -12.82 -3.60 3.31
C CYS A 49 -13.90 -3.38 2.24
N VAL A 50 -14.40 -2.14 2.12
CA VAL A 50 -15.45 -1.81 1.14
C VAL A 50 -14.94 -2.00 -0.28
N ILE A 51 -13.75 -1.48 -0.61
CA ILE A 51 -13.22 -1.56 -1.97
C ILE A 51 -12.90 -3.00 -2.34
N SER A 52 -12.30 -3.76 -1.42
CA SER A 52 -11.96 -5.17 -1.68
C SER A 52 -13.20 -6.02 -1.92
N LEU A 53 -14.30 -5.78 -1.19
CA LEU A 53 -15.56 -6.48 -1.42
C LEU A 53 -16.08 -6.27 -2.85
N PHE A 54 -16.16 -5.01 -3.31
CA PHE A 54 -16.63 -4.73 -4.66
C PHE A 54 -15.64 -5.20 -5.73
N MET A 55 -14.35 -5.10 -5.48
CA MET A 55 -13.31 -5.60 -6.38
C MET A 55 -13.44 -7.11 -6.58
N GLY A 56 -13.63 -7.90 -5.52
CA GLY A 56 -13.81 -9.34 -5.61
C GLY A 56 -15.10 -9.74 -6.32
N ALA A 57 -16.19 -9.00 -6.07
CA ALA A 57 -17.43 -9.17 -6.80
C ALA A 57 -17.20 -8.95 -8.30
N VAL A 58 -16.72 -7.77 -8.71
CA VAL A 58 -16.47 -7.42 -10.11
C VAL A 58 -15.53 -8.40 -10.81
N LEU A 59 -14.48 -8.87 -10.14
CA LEU A 59 -13.57 -9.87 -10.70
C LEU A 59 -14.31 -11.18 -10.99
N THR A 60 -15.17 -11.63 -10.08
CA THR A 60 -15.97 -12.85 -10.27
C THR A 60 -16.91 -12.73 -11.45
N ILE A 61 -17.59 -11.58 -11.60
CA ILE A 61 -18.43 -11.29 -12.78
C ILE A 61 -17.62 -11.44 -14.07
N GLN A 62 -16.47 -10.76 -14.12
CA GLN A 62 -15.66 -10.75 -15.32
C GLN A 62 -15.09 -12.12 -15.63
N THR A 63 -14.60 -12.86 -14.64
CA THR A 63 -14.07 -14.21 -14.85
C THR A 63 -15.16 -15.17 -15.31
N ALA A 64 -16.35 -15.14 -14.71
CA ALA A 64 -17.47 -15.98 -15.12
C ALA A 64 -17.89 -15.73 -16.57
N MET A 65 -18.00 -14.46 -16.98
CA MET A 65 -18.33 -14.11 -18.37
C MET A 65 -17.26 -14.53 -19.37
N ASN A 66 -15.98 -14.55 -18.99
CA ASN A 66 -14.89 -14.97 -19.87
C ASN A 66 -14.72 -16.50 -19.95
N LEU A 67 -15.17 -17.23 -18.92
CA LEU A 67 -15.08 -18.70 -18.83
C LEU A 67 -16.43 -19.39 -19.11
N ASP A 68 -17.30 -18.76 -19.91
CA ASP A 68 -18.64 -19.26 -20.28
C ASP A 68 -18.60 -20.44 -21.28
N ASN A 69 -17.64 -21.36 -21.11
CA ASN A 69 -17.50 -22.56 -21.92
C ASN A 69 -18.01 -23.78 -21.16
N PRO A 70 -18.99 -24.53 -21.69
CA PRO A 70 -19.55 -25.73 -21.05
C PRO A 70 -18.54 -26.83 -20.68
N PHE A 71 -17.34 -26.82 -21.27
CA PHE A 71 -16.29 -27.79 -20.99
C PHE A 71 -15.43 -27.43 -19.76
N ILE A 72 -15.54 -26.21 -19.21
CA ILE A 72 -14.74 -25.76 -18.07
C ILE A 72 -15.61 -25.80 -16.81
N PRO A 73 -15.19 -26.55 -15.77
CA PRO A 73 -15.91 -26.55 -14.49
C PRO A 73 -15.93 -25.17 -13.82
N ASP A 74 -17.08 -24.81 -13.26
CA ASP A 74 -17.33 -23.62 -12.44
C ASP A 74 -16.30 -23.40 -11.31
N SER A 75 -15.69 -24.48 -10.80
CA SER A 75 -14.64 -24.42 -9.78
C SER A 75 -13.39 -23.68 -10.25
N TYR A 76 -13.09 -23.68 -11.55
CA TYR A 76 -11.96 -22.94 -12.11
C TYR A 76 -12.17 -21.43 -12.05
N ILE A 77 -13.42 -20.96 -12.10
CA ILE A 77 -13.75 -19.55 -11.91
C ILE A 77 -13.33 -19.12 -10.50
N ALA A 78 -13.65 -19.91 -9.48
CA ALA A 78 -13.26 -19.62 -8.09
C ALA A 78 -11.74 -19.63 -7.89
N ILE A 79 -11.04 -20.59 -8.50
CA ILE A 79 -9.56 -20.68 -8.46
C ILE A 79 -8.95 -19.42 -9.07
N ALA A 80 -9.41 -19.03 -10.27
CA ALA A 80 -8.92 -17.84 -10.97
C ALA A 80 -9.20 -16.55 -10.20
N VAL A 81 -10.40 -16.41 -9.62
CA VAL A 81 -10.77 -15.27 -8.77
C VAL A 81 -9.88 -15.20 -7.53
N ARG A 82 -9.68 -16.32 -6.84
CA ARG A 82 -8.82 -16.40 -5.65
C ARG A 82 -7.40 -15.97 -5.97
N GLU A 83 -6.81 -16.54 -7.00
CA GLU A 83 -5.42 -16.27 -7.38
C GLU A 83 -5.25 -14.85 -7.88
N GLY A 84 -6.20 -14.35 -8.68
CA GLY A 84 -6.23 -12.94 -9.08
C GLY A 84 -6.26 -12.00 -7.88
N ILE A 85 -7.16 -12.25 -6.91
CA ILE A 85 -7.26 -11.43 -5.69
C ILE A 85 -5.96 -11.51 -4.88
N VAL A 86 -5.51 -12.72 -4.53
CA VAL A 86 -4.39 -12.90 -3.61
C VAL A 86 -3.10 -12.38 -4.23
N LEU A 87 -2.79 -12.72 -5.48
CA LEU A 87 -1.47 -12.46 -6.07
C LEU A 87 -1.31 -11.02 -6.56
N GLU A 88 -2.34 -10.44 -7.19
CA GLU A 88 -2.17 -9.19 -7.94
C GLU A 88 -3.13 -8.10 -7.49
N PHE A 89 -4.44 -8.39 -7.46
CA PHE A 89 -5.44 -7.35 -7.24
C PHE A 89 -5.41 -6.80 -5.81
N ALA A 90 -5.37 -7.65 -4.77
CA ALA A 90 -5.32 -7.19 -3.39
C ALA A 90 -4.06 -6.35 -3.10
N PRO A 91 -2.82 -6.83 -3.33
CA PRO A 91 -1.63 -6.05 -3.00
C PRO A 91 -1.50 -4.78 -3.86
N THR A 92 -1.84 -4.84 -5.15
CA THR A 92 -1.63 -3.70 -6.06
C THR A 92 -2.71 -2.62 -5.90
N ILE A 93 -4.00 -2.99 -5.89
CA ILE A 93 -5.09 -2.01 -5.77
C ILE A 93 -5.07 -1.35 -4.39
N VAL A 94 -4.92 -2.14 -3.32
CA VAL A 94 -4.81 -1.59 -1.97
C VAL A 94 -3.56 -0.74 -1.85
N GLY A 95 -2.42 -1.17 -2.40
CA GLY A 95 -1.19 -0.38 -2.44
C GLY A 95 -1.39 0.99 -3.08
N LEU A 96 -2.01 1.06 -4.26
CA LEU A 96 -2.28 2.32 -4.97
C LEU A 96 -3.23 3.25 -4.21
N ILE A 97 -4.29 2.69 -3.63
CA ILE A 97 -5.28 3.46 -2.87
C ILE A 97 -4.66 4.01 -1.59
N LEU A 98 -3.89 3.18 -0.88
CA LEU A 98 -3.19 3.61 0.32
C LEU A 98 -2.06 4.61 0.00
N ALA A 99 -1.40 4.50 -1.16
CA ALA A 99 -0.46 5.53 -1.61
C ALA A 99 -1.16 6.90 -1.75
N GLY A 100 -2.38 6.90 -2.29
CA GLY A 100 -3.22 8.09 -2.35
C GLY A 100 -3.58 8.62 -0.95
N LYS A 101 -4.12 7.77 -0.08
CA LYS A 101 -4.65 8.20 1.23
C LYS A 101 -3.54 8.42 2.29
N ILE A 102 -2.78 7.37 2.61
CA ILE A 102 -1.73 7.39 3.62
C ILE A 102 -0.56 8.26 3.13
N GLY A 103 -0.14 8.09 1.88
CA GLY A 103 0.99 8.82 1.33
C GLY A 103 0.74 10.33 1.22
N SER A 104 -0.47 10.75 0.81
CA SER A 104 -0.83 12.18 0.84
C SER A 104 -0.84 12.74 2.26
N ASN A 105 -1.34 11.97 3.24
CA ASN A 105 -1.33 12.40 4.64
C ASN A 105 0.10 12.59 5.18
N ILE A 106 1.00 11.65 4.89
CA ILE A 106 2.42 11.75 5.26
C ILE A 106 3.06 12.98 4.62
N THR A 107 2.85 13.18 3.32
CA THR A 107 3.41 14.33 2.59
C THR A 107 2.90 15.65 3.15
N ALA A 108 1.59 15.75 3.40
CA ALA A 108 0.96 16.96 3.91
C ALA A 108 1.39 17.29 5.35
N THR A 109 1.49 16.28 6.22
CA THR A 109 1.91 16.48 7.62
C THR A 109 3.37 16.94 7.71
N LEU A 110 4.28 16.28 6.99
CA LEU A 110 5.69 16.67 6.96
C LEU A 110 5.90 18.01 6.25
N GLY A 111 5.19 18.25 5.14
CA GLY A 111 5.21 19.52 4.44
C GLY A 111 4.76 20.67 5.32
N ASN A 112 3.69 20.49 6.11
CA ASN A 112 3.25 21.51 7.05
C ASN A 112 4.30 21.79 8.15
N MET A 113 4.91 20.74 8.72
CA MET A 113 6.00 20.88 9.70
C MET A 113 7.24 21.58 9.10
N ARG A 114 7.47 21.42 7.80
CA ARG A 114 8.54 22.11 7.09
C ARG A 114 8.23 23.60 6.88
N VAL A 115 7.02 23.92 6.42
CA VAL A 115 6.57 25.31 6.17
C VAL A 115 6.45 26.12 7.45
N THR A 116 6.11 25.47 8.57
CA THR A 116 6.04 26.09 9.90
C THR A 116 7.38 26.09 10.64
N GLU A 117 8.48 25.78 9.97
CA GLU A 117 9.86 25.76 10.50
C GLU A 117 10.09 24.81 11.69
N GLN A 118 9.12 23.93 12.02
CA GLN A 118 9.24 22.97 13.12
C GLN A 118 10.39 21.98 12.88
N MET A 119 10.64 21.60 11.63
CA MET A 119 11.78 20.76 11.27
C MET A 119 13.13 21.46 11.49
N ASP A 120 13.21 22.77 11.27
CA ASP A 120 14.43 23.53 11.48
C ASP A 120 14.68 23.76 12.97
N ALA A 121 13.62 23.95 13.76
CA ALA A 121 13.71 23.96 15.22
C ALA A 121 14.31 22.65 15.79
N LEU A 122 13.88 21.49 15.27
CA LEU A 122 14.46 20.20 15.66
C LEU A 122 15.96 20.12 15.35
N LYS A 123 16.40 20.60 14.18
CA LYS A 123 17.81 20.64 13.81
C LYS A 123 18.63 21.52 14.75
N VAL A 124 18.09 22.67 15.15
CA VAL A 124 18.74 23.58 16.13
C VAL A 124 18.85 22.94 17.51
N MET A 125 17.87 22.10 17.89
CA MET A 125 17.91 21.31 19.13
C MET A 125 18.89 20.13 19.08
N GLY A 126 19.61 19.93 17.96
CA GLY A 126 20.53 18.82 17.75
C GLY A 126 19.84 17.49 17.43
N ILE A 127 18.53 17.50 17.16
CA ILE A 127 17.74 16.30 16.86
C ILE A 127 17.65 16.13 15.34
N ASN A 128 17.94 14.93 14.83
CA ASN A 128 17.72 14.63 13.42
C ASN A 128 16.20 14.53 13.10
N PRO A 129 15.59 15.52 12.38
CA PRO A 129 14.16 15.50 12.10
C PRO A 129 13.75 14.38 11.15
N ALA A 130 14.65 13.91 10.27
CA ALA A 130 14.36 12.83 9.34
C ALA A 130 14.11 11.52 10.11
N SER A 131 15.04 11.11 10.98
CA SER A 131 14.84 9.94 11.84
C SER A 131 13.66 10.12 12.80
N TYR A 132 13.56 11.29 13.46
CA TYR A 132 12.53 11.53 14.47
C TYR A 132 11.09 11.51 13.92
N LEU A 133 10.86 12.05 12.72
CA LEU A 133 9.51 12.19 12.15
C LEU A 133 9.14 11.07 11.17
N VAL A 134 10.11 10.58 10.38
CA VAL A 134 9.85 9.64 9.28
C VAL A 134 9.89 8.19 9.75
N LEU A 135 10.82 7.85 10.64
CA LEU A 135 11.03 6.48 11.09
C LEU A 135 9.80 5.90 11.83
N PRO A 136 9.06 6.63 12.69
CA PRO A 136 7.82 6.12 13.29
C PRO A 136 6.74 5.85 12.24
N LYS A 137 6.61 6.73 11.22
CA LYS A 137 5.66 6.58 10.12
C LYS A 137 5.98 5.35 9.27
N LEU A 138 7.26 5.16 8.95
CA LEU A 138 7.75 3.99 8.22
C LEU A 138 7.43 2.70 8.98
N ALA A 139 7.77 2.64 10.28
CA ALA A 139 7.49 1.47 11.10
C ALA A 139 5.98 1.19 11.20
N ALA A 140 5.15 2.24 11.35
CA ALA A 140 3.69 2.10 11.38
C ALA A 140 3.16 1.53 10.05
N CYS A 141 3.61 2.06 8.91
CA CYS A 141 3.23 1.57 7.59
C CYS A 141 3.64 0.10 7.37
N LEU A 142 4.88 -0.25 7.72
CA LEU A 142 5.41 -1.61 7.56
C LEU A 142 4.62 -2.64 8.38
N LEU A 143 4.14 -2.26 9.58
CA LEU A 143 3.36 -3.15 10.43
C LEU A 143 1.90 -3.26 9.96
N PHE A 144 1.26 -2.15 9.62
CA PHE A 144 -0.18 -2.12 9.34
C PHE A 144 -0.57 -2.52 7.92
N MET A 145 0.29 -2.28 6.92
CA MET A 145 -0.03 -2.64 5.55
C MET A 145 -0.31 -4.15 5.35
N PRO A 146 0.51 -5.08 5.88
CA PRO A 146 0.21 -6.52 5.83
C PRO A 146 -1.13 -6.89 6.49
N VAL A 147 -1.50 -6.19 7.56
CA VAL A 147 -2.80 -6.38 8.24
C VAL A 147 -3.94 -5.93 7.32
N LEU A 148 -3.83 -4.75 6.70
CA LEU A 148 -4.81 -4.25 5.73
C LEU A 148 -4.94 -5.16 4.51
N LEU A 149 -3.83 -5.74 4.05
CA LEU A 149 -3.84 -6.74 2.97
C LEU A 149 -4.65 -7.98 3.35
N SER A 150 -4.50 -8.47 4.59
CA SER A 150 -5.25 -9.63 5.08
C SER A 150 -6.76 -9.37 5.06
N PHE A 151 -7.17 -8.18 5.52
CA PHE A 151 -8.57 -7.74 5.40
C PHE A 151 -9.01 -7.67 3.93
N SER A 152 -8.18 -7.13 3.06
CA SER A 152 -8.47 -7.03 1.63
C SER A 152 -8.73 -8.39 0.99
N MET A 153 -7.85 -9.37 1.23
CA MET A 153 -8.03 -10.73 0.70
C MET A 153 -9.30 -11.37 1.23
N PHE A 154 -9.57 -11.25 2.54
CA PHE A 154 -10.75 -11.80 3.17
C PHE A 154 -12.05 -11.22 2.60
N PHE A 155 -12.17 -9.90 2.56
CA PHE A 155 -13.36 -9.22 2.02
C PHE A 155 -13.47 -9.38 0.50
N GLY A 156 -12.35 -9.49 -0.22
CA GLY A 156 -12.34 -9.81 -1.65
C GLY A 156 -12.93 -11.18 -1.96
N ILE A 157 -12.52 -12.21 -1.23
CA ILE A 157 -13.06 -13.56 -1.39
C ILE A 157 -14.55 -13.58 -1.04
N ILE A 158 -14.96 -12.91 0.04
CA ILE A 158 -16.38 -12.78 0.41
C ILE A 158 -17.17 -12.07 -0.69
N GLY A 159 -16.64 -10.97 -1.22
CA GLY A 159 -17.27 -10.23 -2.31
C GLY A 159 -17.48 -11.08 -3.55
N GLY A 160 -16.49 -11.92 -3.90
CA GLY A 160 -16.61 -12.86 -5.00
C GLY A 160 -17.66 -13.94 -4.76
N TYR A 161 -17.72 -14.50 -3.55
CA TYR A 161 -18.75 -15.47 -3.18
C TYR A 161 -20.16 -14.88 -3.21
N ILE A 162 -20.35 -13.66 -2.69
CA ILE A 162 -21.64 -12.96 -2.76
C ILE A 162 -22.05 -12.75 -4.21
N ALA A 163 -21.13 -12.36 -5.09
CA ALA A 163 -21.43 -12.20 -6.51
C ALA A 163 -21.87 -13.54 -7.14
N ALA A 164 -21.15 -14.63 -6.88
CA ALA A 164 -21.51 -15.96 -7.37
C ALA A 164 -22.92 -16.39 -6.93
N LEU A 165 -23.31 -16.12 -5.68
CA LEU A 165 -24.66 -16.40 -5.18
C LEU A 165 -25.76 -15.60 -5.90
N THR A 166 -25.47 -14.37 -6.30
CA THR A 166 -26.48 -13.48 -6.90
C THR A 166 -26.63 -13.63 -8.41
N MET A 167 -25.67 -14.25 -9.08
CA MET A 167 -25.55 -14.19 -10.53
C MET A 167 -26.23 -15.32 -11.29
N ASP A 168 -26.60 -16.43 -10.63
CA ASP A 168 -27.12 -17.67 -11.24
C ASP A 168 -26.26 -18.25 -12.39
N MET A 169 -25.10 -17.64 -12.69
CA MET A 169 -24.17 -18.06 -13.74
C MET A 169 -23.27 -19.21 -13.29
N VAL A 170 -23.13 -19.43 -11.98
CA VAL A 170 -22.19 -20.37 -11.39
C VAL A 170 -22.85 -21.07 -10.22
N ASN A 171 -22.69 -22.38 -10.10
CA ASN A 171 -23.16 -23.09 -8.91
C ASN A 171 -22.32 -22.67 -7.68
N ALA A 172 -22.95 -22.01 -6.72
CA ALA A 172 -22.28 -21.45 -5.55
C ALA A 172 -21.57 -22.48 -4.66
N GLU A 173 -22.07 -23.73 -4.57
CA GLU A 173 -21.42 -24.80 -3.80
C GLU A 173 -20.13 -25.25 -4.48
N ILE A 174 -20.17 -25.43 -5.80
CA ILE A 174 -19.00 -25.79 -6.62
C ILE A 174 -17.97 -24.65 -6.56
N PHE A 175 -18.42 -23.40 -6.67
CA PHE A 175 -17.58 -22.22 -6.56
C PHE A 175 -16.87 -22.14 -5.19
N LEU A 176 -17.61 -22.37 -4.09
CA LEU A 176 -17.03 -22.39 -2.75
C LEU A 176 -15.96 -23.48 -2.62
N SER A 177 -16.20 -24.67 -3.18
CA SER A 177 -15.21 -25.75 -3.18
C SER A 177 -13.93 -25.37 -3.93
N GLY A 178 -14.06 -24.61 -5.02
CA GLY A 178 -12.93 -24.15 -5.83
C GLY A 178 -11.98 -23.21 -5.07
N TYR A 179 -12.46 -22.46 -4.07
CA TYR A 179 -11.57 -21.66 -3.21
C TYR A 179 -10.54 -22.50 -2.46
N PHE A 180 -10.88 -23.73 -2.08
CA PHE A 180 -10.00 -24.63 -1.33
C PHE A 180 -9.17 -25.55 -2.24
N MET A 181 -9.56 -25.72 -3.50
CA MET A 181 -8.83 -26.56 -4.45
C MET A 181 -7.48 -25.95 -4.84
N GLU A 182 -6.43 -26.77 -4.88
CA GLU A 182 -5.10 -26.38 -5.36
C GLU A 182 -4.46 -25.15 -4.66
N PHE A 183 -4.91 -24.83 -3.44
CA PHE A 183 -4.39 -23.68 -2.72
C PHE A 183 -2.94 -23.89 -2.30
N ARG A 184 -2.05 -22.98 -2.71
CA ARG A 184 -0.66 -22.95 -2.27
C ARG A 184 -0.48 -21.88 -1.20
N SER A 185 -0.06 -22.29 0.00
CA SER A 185 0.23 -21.38 1.11
C SER A 185 1.29 -20.32 0.77
N PHE A 186 2.18 -20.63 -0.18
CA PHE A 186 3.18 -19.69 -0.69
C PHE A 186 2.56 -18.41 -1.28
N TYR A 187 1.36 -18.47 -1.84
CA TYR A 187 0.69 -17.28 -2.42
C TYR A 187 0.44 -16.18 -1.38
N ILE A 188 0.14 -16.54 -0.13
CA ILE A 188 0.01 -15.54 0.95
C ILE A 188 1.37 -14.91 1.25
N THR A 189 2.42 -15.74 1.35
CA THR A 189 3.78 -15.25 1.64
C THR A 189 4.25 -14.29 0.56
N TYR A 190 4.06 -14.66 -0.71
CA TYR A 190 4.32 -13.83 -1.88
C TYR A 190 3.67 -12.44 -1.76
N SER A 191 2.37 -12.38 -1.49
CA SER A 191 1.63 -11.12 -1.44
C SER A 191 1.96 -10.27 -0.21
N MET A 192 2.29 -10.91 0.91
CA MET A 192 2.78 -10.24 2.12
C MET A 192 4.13 -9.58 1.86
N THR A 193 5.06 -10.28 1.20
CA THR A 193 6.36 -9.73 0.81
C THR A 193 6.19 -8.50 -0.08
N LYS A 194 5.37 -8.57 -1.14
CA LYS A 194 5.06 -7.40 -2.00
C LYS A 194 4.56 -6.20 -1.20
N THR A 195 3.66 -6.45 -0.26
CA THR A 195 3.03 -5.40 0.53
C THR A 195 4.02 -4.71 1.47
N VAL A 196 5.01 -5.43 2.01
CA VAL A 196 6.09 -4.84 2.79
C VAL A 196 6.93 -3.88 1.94
N PHE A 197 7.24 -4.25 0.69
CA PHE A 197 7.93 -3.36 -0.25
C PHE A 197 7.08 -2.12 -0.58
N PHE A 198 5.78 -2.28 -0.83
CA PHE A 198 4.90 -1.14 -1.10
C PHE A 198 4.76 -0.21 0.11
N ALA A 199 4.66 -0.76 1.33
CA ALA A 199 4.63 0.01 2.56
C ALA A 199 5.90 0.85 2.74
N PHE A 200 7.06 0.27 2.44
CA PHE A 200 8.34 0.98 2.43
C PHE A 200 8.30 2.14 1.44
N LEU A 201 7.98 1.87 0.16
CA LEU A 201 7.93 2.89 -0.90
C LEU A 201 6.95 4.02 -0.56
N ILE A 202 5.77 3.70 -0.05
CA ILE A 202 4.75 4.70 0.31
C ILE A 202 5.27 5.61 1.42
N ALA A 203 5.80 5.04 2.49
CA ALA A 203 6.29 5.83 3.62
C ALA A 203 7.49 6.71 3.23
N THR A 204 8.47 6.17 2.51
CA THR A 204 9.72 6.87 2.21
C THR A 204 9.58 7.90 1.11
N ILE A 205 8.86 7.60 0.02
CA ILE A 205 8.67 8.54 -1.08
C ILE A 205 7.79 9.71 -0.61
N SER A 206 6.68 9.46 0.09
CA SER A 206 5.89 10.56 0.68
C SER A 206 6.68 11.41 1.64
N SER A 207 7.50 10.78 2.47
CA SER A 207 8.33 11.52 3.40
C SER A 207 9.38 12.37 2.70
N PHE A 208 9.98 11.87 1.62
CA PHE A 208 10.94 12.63 0.84
C PHE A 208 10.32 13.89 0.23
N PHE A 209 9.14 13.77 -0.39
CA PHE A 209 8.42 14.91 -0.96
C PHE A 209 7.98 15.91 0.12
N GLY A 210 7.46 15.42 1.26
CA GLY A 210 7.04 16.27 2.37
C GLY A 210 8.20 16.99 3.07
N TYR A 211 9.33 16.32 3.25
CA TYR A 211 10.51 16.86 3.92
C TYR A 211 11.19 17.98 3.12
N HIS A 212 11.11 17.92 1.79
CA HIS A 212 11.78 18.88 0.89
C HIS A 212 10.85 19.98 0.35
N VAL A 213 9.61 20.10 0.86
CA VAL A 213 8.71 21.18 0.45
C VAL A 213 9.34 22.55 0.74
N LYS A 214 9.20 23.48 -0.21
CA LYS A 214 9.59 24.87 -0.07
C LYS A 214 8.41 25.75 -0.51
N GLY A 215 8.10 26.78 0.27
CA GLY A 215 6.99 27.69 0.01
C GLY A 215 5.89 27.59 1.06
N GLY A 216 4.64 27.80 0.65
CA GLY A 216 3.48 27.81 1.54
C GLY A 216 2.56 26.60 1.37
N ALA A 217 1.34 26.70 1.91
CA ALA A 217 0.34 25.62 1.88
C ALA A 217 0.01 25.09 0.47
N VAL A 218 0.07 25.93 -0.57
CA VAL A 218 -0.15 25.53 -1.97
C VAL A 218 0.94 24.56 -2.45
N GLU A 219 2.19 24.78 -2.07
CA GLU A 219 3.31 23.91 -2.46
C GLU A 219 3.27 22.58 -1.71
N VAL A 220 2.73 22.56 -0.48
CA VAL A 220 2.43 21.30 0.24
C VAL A 220 1.42 20.46 -0.54
N GLY A 221 0.35 21.08 -1.05
CA GLY A 221 -0.64 20.41 -1.88
C GLY A 221 -0.04 19.85 -3.17
N LYS A 222 0.77 20.64 -3.89
CA LYS A 222 1.46 20.19 -5.11
C LYS A 222 2.42 19.04 -4.85
N ALA A 223 3.21 19.12 -3.77
CA ALA A 223 4.12 18.05 -3.37
C ALA A 223 3.37 16.76 -3.02
N SER A 224 2.20 16.87 -2.36
CA SER A 224 1.33 15.73 -2.09
C SER A 224 0.89 15.03 -3.39
N THR A 225 0.41 15.78 -4.37
CA THR A 225 -0.01 15.22 -5.66
C THR A 225 1.17 14.59 -6.41
N GLN A 226 2.31 15.27 -6.47
CA GLN A 226 3.52 14.74 -7.12
C GLN A 226 4.03 13.46 -6.44
N SER A 227 3.99 13.42 -5.11
CA SER A 227 4.34 12.23 -4.34
C SER A 227 3.46 11.05 -4.74
N VAL A 228 2.14 11.23 -4.79
CA VAL A 228 1.20 10.14 -5.16
C VAL A 228 1.47 9.62 -6.56
N VAL A 229 1.73 10.50 -7.53
CA VAL A 229 2.06 10.07 -8.90
C VAL A 229 3.33 9.20 -8.93
N ILE A 230 4.38 9.64 -8.25
CA ILE A 230 5.67 8.92 -8.24
C ILE A 230 5.57 7.62 -7.44
N MET A 231 4.84 7.61 -6.33
CA MET A 231 4.54 6.39 -5.58
C MET A 231 3.76 5.39 -6.40
N SER A 232 2.69 5.81 -7.08
CA SER A 232 1.87 4.92 -7.92
C SER A 232 2.69 4.31 -9.05
N PHE A 233 3.52 5.12 -9.73
CA PHE A 233 4.46 4.60 -10.71
C PHE A 233 5.44 3.59 -10.10
N SER A 234 6.00 3.90 -8.93
CA SER A 234 6.94 3.00 -8.23
C SER A 234 6.27 1.70 -7.82
N ILE A 235 5.04 1.73 -7.30
CA ILE A 235 4.28 0.53 -6.91
C ILE A 235 4.04 -0.36 -8.12
N ILE A 236 3.62 0.19 -9.25
CA ILE A 236 3.39 -0.58 -10.47
C ILE A 236 4.70 -1.20 -11.00
N LEU A 237 5.77 -0.42 -11.03
CA LEU A 237 7.09 -0.88 -11.47
C LEU A 237 7.61 -2.00 -10.57
N PHE A 238 7.56 -1.82 -9.26
CA PHE A 238 7.99 -2.83 -8.31
C PHE A 238 7.04 -4.03 -8.26
N ASN A 239 5.75 -3.85 -8.57
CA ASN A 239 4.84 -4.97 -8.72
C ASN A 239 5.33 -5.90 -9.84
N TYR A 240 5.64 -5.34 -11.01
CA TYR A 240 6.18 -6.09 -12.14
C TYR A 240 7.49 -6.81 -11.77
N ILE A 241 8.46 -6.08 -11.19
CA ILE A 241 9.76 -6.65 -10.81
C ILE A 241 9.61 -7.78 -9.77
N LEU A 242 8.77 -7.56 -8.75
CA LEU A 242 8.56 -8.56 -7.70
C LEU A 242 7.79 -9.77 -8.22
N THR A 243 6.85 -9.60 -9.16
CA THR A 243 6.20 -10.72 -9.84
C THR A 243 7.24 -11.56 -10.57
N ASP A 244 8.11 -10.95 -11.38
CA ASP A 244 9.14 -11.66 -12.17
C ASP A 244 10.20 -12.38 -11.32
N ILE A 245 10.53 -11.85 -10.14
CA ILE A 245 11.56 -12.45 -9.26
C ILE A 245 11.00 -13.57 -8.39
N LEU A 246 9.75 -13.45 -7.94
CA LEU A 246 9.16 -14.37 -6.96
C LEU A 246 8.36 -15.52 -7.60
N PHE A 247 8.02 -15.41 -8.89
CA PHE A 247 7.47 -16.49 -9.72
C PHE A 247 8.56 -17.12 -10.58
#